data_AF-A0A538NQT6-F1
#
_entry.id   AF-A0A538NQT6-F1
#
_cell.length_a   1.000
_cell.length_b   1.000
_cell.length_c   1.000
_cell.angle_alpha   90.00
_cell.angle_beta   90.00
_cell.angle_gamma   90.00
#
_symmetry.space_group_name_H-M   'P 1'
#
loop_
_entity.id
_entity.type
_entity.pdbx_description
1 polymer ?
#
loop_
_entity_poly.entity_id
_entity_poly.type
_entity_poly.pdbx_seq_one_letter_code
_entity_poly.pdbx_strand_id
1 'polypeptide(L)' 'MDLTWSPVTSANIDIYQDGVVIATVSNNGAYTDNTGTKGHATFTYKVCEAGTQNCSNLVTVRF' A
#
# COMPACT_ATOMS: atom_id res chain seq x y z
N MET A 1 3.19 -9.26 -5.20
CA MET A 1 2.72 -8.24 -6.15
C MET A 1 3.49 -6.97 -5.89
N ASP A 2 3.73 -6.13 -6.91
CA ASP A 2 4.45 -4.87 -6.73
C ASP A 2 3.49 -3.69 -6.76
N LEU A 3 3.40 -2.98 -5.63
CA LEU A 3 2.67 -1.73 -5.51
C LEU A 3 3.66 -0.59 -5.74
N THR A 4 3.37 0.30 -6.68
CA THR A 4 4.16 1.51 -6.91
C THR A 4 3.27 2.73 -6.75
N TRP A 5 3.85 3.81 -6.22
CA TRP A 5 3.14 5.07 -6.03
C TRP A 5 4.03 6.25 -6.45
N SER A 6 3.38 7.38 -6.70
CA SER A 6 4.10 8.61 -7.03
C SER A 6 4.93 9.09 -5.84
N PRO A 7 6.10 9.72 -6.07
CA PRO A 7 6.90 10.27 -4.99
C PRO A 7 6.07 11.27 -4.17
N VAL A 8 6.03 11.07 -2.86
CA VAL A 8 5.41 12.00 -1.92
C VAL A 8 6.48 12.67 -1.05
N THR A 9 6.10 13.67 -0.27
CA THR A 9 7.03 14.44 0.57
C THR A 9 7.39 13.75 1.88
N SER A 10 6.53 12.85 2.37
CA SER A 10 6.78 12.11 3.60
C SER A 10 7.93 11.12 3.49
N ALA A 11 8.68 10.96 4.58
CA ALA A 11 9.79 10.02 4.66
C ALA A 11 9.30 8.55 4.69
N ASN A 12 8.11 8.34 5.23
CA ASN A 12 7.50 7.03 5.39
C ASN A 12 6.10 7.01 4.79
N ILE A 13 5.67 5.80 4.45
CA ILE A 13 4.45 5.49 3.73
C ILE A 13 3.74 4.36 4.45
N ASP A 14 2.49 4.61 4.83
CA ASP A 14 1.60 3.61 5.40
C ASP A 14 0.82 2.93 4.28
N ILE A 15 0.94 1.61 4.21
CA ILE A 15 0.23 0.75 3.26
C ILE A 15 -0.94 0.13 4.00
N TYR A 16 -2.13 0.49 3.55
CA TYR A 16 -3.37 -0.07 4.03
C TYR A 16 -3.83 -1.19 3.10
N GLN A 17 -4.30 -2.28 3.67
CA GLN A 17 -5.04 -3.34 3.01
C GLN A 17 -6.38 -3.49 3.70
N ASP A 18 -7.47 -3.37 2.93
CA ASP A 18 -8.85 -3.44 3.41
C ASP A 18 -9.15 -2.49 4.59
N GLY A 19 -8.47 -1.33 4.60
CA GLY A 19 -8.62 -0.31 5.63
C GLY A 19 -7.72 -0.47 6.87
N VAL A 20 -6.91 -1.52 6.94
CA VAL A 20 -5.96 -1.77 8.04
C VAL A 20 -4.53 -1.55 7.55
N VAL A 21 -3.68 -0.88 8.34
CA VAL A 21 -2.25 -0.73 8.01
C VAL A 21 -1.58 -2.10 8.12
N ILE A 22 -1.04 -2.59 7.00
CA ILE A 22 -0.29 -3.85 6.93
C ILE A 22 1.22 -3.63 6.99
N ALA A 23 1.69 -2.46 6.57
CA ALA A 23 3.10 -2.12 6.53
C ALA A 23 3.30 -0.61 6.55
N THR A 24 4.38 -0.17 7.18
CA THR A 24 4.92 1.18 7.03
C THR A 24 6.30 1.03 6.42
N VAL A 25 6.51 1.63 5.25
CA VAL A 25 7.77 1.54 4.51
C VAL A 25 8.37 2.91 4.27
N SER A 26 9.68 2.99 4.12
CA SER A 26 10.31 4.22 3.66
C SER A 26 9.81 4.59 2.28
N ASN A 27 9.70 5.88 1.98
CA ASN A 27 9.24 6.39 0.70
C ASN A 27 10.28 6.17 -0.42
N ASN A 28 10.45 4.91 -0.79
CA ASN A 28 11.29 4.43 -1.89
C ASN A 28 10.48 4.25 -3.19
N GLY A 29 9.18 4.57 -3.16
CA GLY A 29 8.26 4.53 -4.31
C GLY A 29 7.73 3.15 -4.68
N ALA A 30 8.11 2.09 -3.95
CA ALA A 30 7.67 0.73 -4.27
C ALA A 30 7.58 -0.17 -3.03
N TYR A 31 6.58 -1.03 -3.02
CA TYR A 31 6.40 -2.09 -2.04
C TYR A 31 6.05 -3.40 -2.73
N THR A 32 6.86 -4.42 -2.49
CA THR A 32 6.54 -5.78 -2.92
C THR A 32 5.77 -6.46 -1.80
N ASP A 33 4.47 -6.64 -2.02
CA ASP A 33 3.64 -7.46 -1.15
C ASP A 33 3.93 -8.94 -1.39
N ASN A 34 4.44 -9.60 -0.36
CA ASN A 34 4.78 -11.01 -0.32
C ASN A 34 3.73 -11.84 0.43
N THR A 35 2.48 -11.38 0.55
CA THR A 35 1.39 -12.02 1.33
C THR A 35 1.14 -13.50 1.05
N GLY A 36 1.82 -14.13 0.09
CA GLY A 36 1.83 -15.60 -0.05
C GLY A 36 0.45 -16.20 -0.33
N THR A 37 -0.50 -15.34 -0.70
CA THR A 37 -1.91 -15.65 -0.90
C THR A 37 -2.04 -16.50 -2.15
N LYS A 38 -2.11 -17.81 -1.91
CA LYS A 38 -2.46 -18.82 -2.90
C LYS A 38 -3.99 -18.86 -3.03
N GLY A 39 -4.55 -18.19 -4.04
CA GLY A 39 -5.97 -18.34 -4.42
C GLY A 39 -6.71 -17.04 -4.74
N HIS A 40 -8.00 -17.17 -5.08
CA HIS A 40 -8.94 -16.09 -5.41
C HIS A 40 -9.18 -15.12 -4.25
N ALA A 41 -8.25 -14.20 -4.01
CA ALA A 41 -8.37 -13.17 -2.99
C ALA A 41 -8.49 -11.79 -3.64
N THR A 42 -9.47 -11.01 -3.20
CA THR A 42 -9.58 -9.59 -3.59
C THR A 42 -9.10 -8.76 -2.42
N PHE A 43 -8.12 -7.90 -2.64
CA PHE A 43 -7.60 -6.98 -1.64
C PHE A 43 -7.70 -5.55 -2.12
N THR A 44 -8.06 -4.63 -1.23
CA THR A 44 -8.06 -3.20 -1.53
C THR A 44 -6.89 -2.52 -0.86
N TYR A 45 -5.96 -2.00 -1.66
CA TYR A 45 -4.80 -1.28 -1.18
C TYR A 45 -5.06 0.23 -1.19
N LYS A 46 -4.50 0.91 -0.19
CA LYS A 46 -4.43 2.38 -0.13
C LYS A 46 -3.07 2.78 0.42
N VAL A 47 -2.38 3.66 -0.27
CA VAL A 47 -1.09 4.20 0.18
C VAL A 47 -1.32 5.56 0.81
N CYS A 48 -0.81 5.82 2.01
CA CYS A 48 -0.88 7.12 2.68
C CYS A 48 0.49 7.61 3.13
N GLU A 49 0.67 8.92 3.13
CA GLU A 49 1.80 9.58 3.77
C GLU A 49 1.74 9.38 5.29
N ALA A 50 2.77 8.76 5.87
CA ALA A 50 2.76 8.35 7.27
C ALA A 50 2.59 9.54 8.22
N GLY A 51 1.68 9.39 9.18
CA GLY A 51 1.35 10.46 10.13
C GLY A 51 0.51 11.60 9.53
N THR A 52 0.00 11.45 8.31
CA THR A 52 -0.91 12.41 7.67
C THR A 52 -2.21 11.74 7.23
N GLN A 53 -3.16 12.54 6.74
CA GLN A 53 -4.37 12.05 6.08
C GLN A 53 -4.25 12.10 4.54
N ASN A 54 -3.06 12.38 4.01
CA ASN A 54 -2.85 12.42 2.56
C ASN A 54 -2.69 11.00 2.03
N CYS A 55 -3.72 10.51 1.35
CA CYS A 55 -3.80 9.15 0.83
C CYS A 55 -4.05 9.15 -0.67
N SER A 56 -3.43 8.20 -1.34
CA SER A 56 -3.73 7.82 -2.72
C SER A 56 -5.15 7.25 -2.86
N ASN A 57 -5.56 7.06 -4.11
CA ASN A 57 -6.78 6.35 -4.44
C ASN A 57 -6.73 4.88 -3.99
N LEU A 58 -7.91 4.33 -3.70
CA LEU A 58 -8.07 2.91 -3.43
C LEU A 58 -7.81 2.11 -4.71
N VAL A 59 -7.00 1.06 -4.62
CA VAL A 59 -6.70 0.14 -5.70
C VAL A 59 -7.13 -1.26 -5.29
N THR A 60 -8.12 -1.81 -5.98
CA THR A 60 -8.56 -3.19 -5.76
C THR A 60 -7.79 -4.13 -6.66
N VAL A 61 -7.09 -5.08 -6.07
CA VAL A 61 -6.35 -6.13 -6.77
C VAL A 61 -7.03 -7.47 -6.52
N ARG A 62 -7.18 -8.25 -7.60
CA ARG A 62 -7.75 -9.61 -7.57
C ARG A 62 -6.68 -10.61 -7.94
N PHE A 63 -6.49 -11.61 -7.07
CA PHE A 63 -5.66 -12.80 -7.27
C PHE A 63 -6.49 -13.96 -7.83
#